data_AF-A0A821LM14-F1
#
_entry.id   AF-A0A821LM14-F1
#
_cell.length_a   1.000
_cell.length_b   1.000
_cell.length_c   1.000
_cell.angle_alpha   90.00
_cell.angle_beta   90.00
_cell.angle_gamma   90.00
#
_symmetry.space_group_name_H-M   'P 1'
#
loop_
_entity.id
_entity.type
_entity.pdbx_description
1 polymer ?
#
loop_
_entity_poly.entity_id
_entity_poly.type
_entity_poly.pdbx_seq_one_letter_code
_entity_poly.pdbx_strand_id
1 'polypeptide(L)'
;GLNRVIFHPYTFKQLNEIVQARLGPDLSSLFNKDALDLICRKVSSISGDVRRVLQICSQTLDMAQLDKLSNKVTLEHVQKTFERLYTSTRTIFIRNLNPTQRKVLEAIQDELSYGKGREITTINAD
;
A
#
# COMPACT_ATOMS: atom_id res chain seq x y z
N GLY A 1 -16.71 2.89 -35.35
CA GLY A 1 -16.30 2.51 -33.99
C GLY A 1 -16.09 1.02 -33.83
N LEU A 2 -15.25 0.39 -34.68
CA LEU A 2 -15.04 -1.07 -34.72
C LEU A 2 -13.67 -1.54 -34.21
N ASN A 3 -12.74 -0.62 -33.90
CA ASN A 3 -11.43 -0.96 -33.33
C ASN A 3 -11.26 -0.30 -31.96
N ARG A 4 -11.67 -1.01 -30.90
CA ARG A 4 -11.34 -0.64 -29.52
C ARG A 4 -9.98 -1.22 -29.18
N VAL A 5 -9.00 -0.36 -28.94
CA VAL A 5 -7.70 -0.77 -28.39
C VAL A 5 -7.82 -0.87 -26.87
N ILE A 6 -7.42 -2.01 -26.29
CA ILE A 6 -7.45 -2.25 -24.85
C ILE A 6 -6.03 -2.13 -24.29
N PHE A 7 -5.84 -1.23 -23.34
CA PHE A 7 -4.59 -1.06 -22.62
C PHE A 7 -4.62 -1.90 -21.35
N HIS A 8 -3.76 -2.92 -21.30
CA HIS A 8 -3.60 -3.75 -20.13
C HIS A 8 -2.73 -3.04 -19.08
N PRO A 9 -2.94 -3.30 -17.78
CA PRO A 9 -2.05 -2.83 -16.73
C PRO A 9 -0.60 -3.24 -16.99
N TYR A 10 0.35 -2.37 -16.64
CA TYR A 10 1.76 -2.66 -16.84
C TYR A 10 2.23 -3.76 -15.88
N THR A 11 3.04 -4.67 -16.43
CA THR A 11 3.75 -5.67 -15.63
C THR A 11 4.87 -5.02 -14.83
N PHE A 12 5.36 -5.71 -13.80
CA PHE A 12 6.53 -5.28 -13.03
C PHE A 12 7.72 -4.87 -13.91
N LYS A 13 8.07 -5.69 -14.92
CA LYS A 13 9.21 -5.42 -15.81
C LYS A 13 9.01 -4.13 -16.61
N GLN A 14 7.83 -3.95 -17.19
CA GLN A 14 7.49 -2.75 -17.95
C GLN A 14 7.51 -1.50 -17.06
N LEU A 15 6.96 -1.57 -15.84
CA LEU A 15 7.01 -0.46 -14.90
C LEU A 15 8.45 -0.09 -14.56
N ASN A 16 9.30 -1.07 -14.28
CA ASN A 16 10.69 -0.85 -13.93
C ASN A 16 11.45 -0.16 -15.07
N GLU A 17 11.29 -0.67 -16.29
CA GLU A 17 11.91 -0.07 -17.49
C GLU A 17 11.44 1.37 -17.73
N ILE A 18 10.13 1.62 -17.67
CA ILE A 18 9.58 2.96 -17.87
C ILE A 18 10.09 3.92 -16.79
N VAL A 19 10.13 3.47 -15.53
CA VAL A 19 10.54 4.32 -14.39
C VAL A 19 12.03 4.62 -14.45
N GLN A 20 12.88 3.64 -14.74
CA GLN A 20 14.32 3.88 -14.92
C GLN A 20 14.59 4.86 -16.07
N ALA A 21 13.90 4.69 -17.20
CA ALA A 21 14.01 5.60 -18.34
C ALA A 21 13.55 7.03 -18.00
N ARG A 22 12.55 7.18 -17.11
CA ARG A 22 12.00 8.48 -16.69
C ARG A 22 12.83 9.18 -15.64
N LEU A 23 13.37 8.45 -14.66
CA LEU A 23 14.22 9.02 -13.61
C LEU A 23 15.59 9.41 -14.16
N GLY A 24 16.06 8.73 -15.22
CA GLY A 24 17.39 8.93 -15.76
C GLY A 24 18.49 8.39 -14.84
N PRO A 25 19.76 8.45 -15.27
CA PRO A 25 20.87 7.83 -14.56
C PRO A 25 21.13 8.47 -13.19
N ASP A 26 21.02 9.79 -13.08
CA ASP A 26 21.37 10.52 -11.86
C ASP A 26 20.39 10.20 -10.73
N LEU A 27 19.09 10.37 -10.96
CA LEU A 27 18.07 10.14 -9.95
C LEU A 27 17.87 8.65 -9.68
N SER A 28 18.02 7.79 -10.69
CA SER A 28 17.96 6.33 -10.48
C SER A 28 19.14 5.82 -9.63
N SER A 29 20.30 6.50 -9.64
CA SER A 29 21.46 6.11 -8.83
C SER A 29 21.28 6.37 -7.33
N LEU A 30 20.35 7.28 -6.99
CA LEU A 30 19.96 7.57 -5.61
C LEU A 30 19.12 6.44 -5.01
N PHE A 31 18.41 5.66 -5.83
CA PHE A 31 17.68 4.49 -5.36
C PHE A 31 18.59 3.27 -5.30
N ASN A 32 18.50 2.51 -4.21
CA ASN A 32 18.96 1.13 -4.25
C ASN A 32 18.09 0.35 -5.24
N LYS A 33 18.70 -0.55 -6.04
CA LYS A 33 17.99 -1.38 -7.03
C LYS A 33 16.82 -2.12 -6.39
N ASP A 34 17.03 -2.70 -5.20
CA ASP A 34 16.00 -3.46 -4.49
C ASP A 34 14.81 -2.57 -4.07
N ALA A 35 15.07 -1.29 -3.76
CA ALA A 35 14.03 -0.35 -3.36
C ALA A 35 13.09 -0.02 -4.52
N LEU A 36 13.64 0.27 -5.71
CA LEU A 36 12.85 0.58 -6.90
C LEU A 36 12.09 -0.66 -7.40
N ASP A 37 12.73 -1.82 -7.34
CA ASP A 37 12.11 -3.11 -7.63
C ASP A 37 10.89 -3.38 -6.73
N LEU A 38 11.03 -3.15 -5.42
CA LEU A 38 9.96 -3.37 -4.46
C LEU A 38 8.74 -2.47 -4.76
N ILE A 39 8.97 -1.19 -5.10
CA ILE A 39 7.90 -0.26 -5.48
C ILE A 39 7.17 -0.76 -6.72
N CYS A 40 7.91 -1.09 -7.78
CA CYS A 40 7.34 -1.55 -9.04
C CYS A 40 6.54 -2.86 -8.86
N ARG A 41 7.05 -3.81 -8.07
CA ARG A 41 6.34 -5.08 -7.77
C ARG A 41 5.04 -4.81 -7.04
N LYS A 42 5.08 -3.98 -6.00
CA LYS A 42 3.89 -3.66 -5.21
C LYS A 42 2.80 -3.01 -6.06
N VAL A 43 3.14 -2.04 -6.89
CA VAL A 43 2.16 -1.36 -7.75
C VAL A 43 1.64 -2.27 -8.85
N SER A 44 2.49 -3.09 -9.47
CA SER A 44 2.05 -4.06 -10.49
C SER A 44 1.02 -5.07 -9.95
N SER A 45 1.16 -5.46 -8.68
CA SER A 45 0.22 -6.38 -8.01
C SER A 45 -1.12 -5.74 -7.65
N ILE A 46 -1.20 -4.40 -7.59
CA ILE A 46 -2.40 -3.68 -7.16
C ILE A 46 -3.13 -3.08 -8.36
N SER A 47 -2.44 -2.31 -9.19
CA SER A 47 -3.05 -1.53 -10.27
C SER A 47 -2.31 -1.59 -11.61
N GLY A 48 -0.98 -1.75 -11.60
CA GLY A 48 -0.16 -1.63 -12.81
C GLY A 48 -0.11 -0.22 -13.41
N ASP A 49 -0.38 0.84 -12.62
CA ASP A 49 -0.33 2.23 -13.05
C ASP A 49 1.06 2.87 -12.79
N VAL A 50 1.73 3.30 -13.86
CA VAL A 50 3.04 3.94 -13.78
C VAL A 50 3.00 5.30 -13.07
N ARG A 51 1.89 6.04 -13.16
CA ARG A 51 1.75 7.33 -12.48
C ARG A 51 1.85 7.13 -10.97
N ARG A 52 1.22 6.07 -10.48
CA ARG A 52 1.29 5.70 -9.06
C ARG A 52 2.70 5.34 -8.63
N VAL A 53 3.46 4.62 -9.46
CA VAL A 53 4.88 4.31 -9.17
C VAL A 53 5.70 5.58 -8.99
N LEU A 54 5.63 6.51 -9.94
CA LEU A 54 6.40 7.75 -9.89
C LEU A 54 6.04 8.62 -8.68
N GLN A 55 4.76 8.68 -8.32
CA GLN A 55 4.31 9.37 -7.11
C GLN A 55 4.90 8.76 -5.85
N ILE A 56 4.93 7.43 -5.74
CA ILE A 56 5.52 6.74 -4.59
C ILE A 56 7.02 7.00 -4.55
N CYS A 57 7.74 6.90 -5.67
CA CYS A 57 9.16 7.21 -5.75
C CYS A 57 9.46 8.63 -5.25
N SER A 58 8.67 9.63 -5.64
CA SER A 58 8.80 11.00 -5.14
C SER A 58 8.63 11.07 -3.61
N GLN A 59 7.58 10.45 -3.06
CA GLN A 59 7.35 10.47 -1.61
C GLN A 59 8.42 9.71 -0.83
N THR A 60 8.97 8.65 -1.41
CA THR A 60 10.09 7.91 -0.79
C THR A 60 11.37 8.73 -0.81
N LEU A 61 11.63 9.52 -1.87
CA LEU A 61 12.72 10.48 -1.88
C LEU A 61 12.56 11.52 -0.78
N ASP A 62 11.35 12.07 -0.61
CA ASP A 62 11.07 13.02 0.48
C ASP A 62 11.33 12.39 1.86
N MET A 63 10.95 11.12 2.06
CA MET A 63 11.26 10.39 3.30
C MET A 63 12.76 10.18 3.49
N ALA A 64 13.50 9.86 2.44
CA ALA A 64 14.94 9.70 2.50
C ALA A 64 15.65 11.04 2.80
N GLN A 65 15.14 12.16 2.29
CA GLN A 65 15.70 13.49 2.56
C GLN A 65 15.51 13.93 4.02
N LEU A 66 14.41 13.52 4.66
CA LEU A 66 14.22 13.75 6.10
C LEU A 66 15.23 12.95 6.94
N ASP A 67 15.62 11.77 6.45
CA ASP A 67 16.62 10.89 7.07
C ASP A 67 18.03 11.31 6.63
N LYS A 68 18.51 12.45 7.14
CA LYS A 68 19.79 13.12 6.79
C LYS A 68 21.05 12.25 6.85
N LEU A 69 20.94 11.01 7.31
CA LEU A 69 22.02 10.04 7.49
C LEU A 69 22.33 9.25 6.22
N SER A 70 21.39 9.15 5.26
CA SER A 70 21.57 8.31 4.07
C SER A 70 21.56 9.10 2.77
N ASN A 71 22.65 9.01 2.01
CA ASN A 71 22.74 9.55 0.66
C ASN A 71 21.95 8.73 -0.40
N LYS A 72 21.36 7.60 0.01
CA LYS A 72 20.58 6.72 -0.89
C LYS A 72 19.24 6.32 -0.29
N VAL A 73 18.28 6.09 -1.17
CA VAL A 73 16.98 5.51 -0.80
C VAL A 73 17.15 4.02 -0.53
N THR A 74 16.95 3.64 0.73
CA THR A 74 17.01 2.26 1.21
C THR A 74 15.61 1.62 1.22
N LEU A 75 15.56 0.30 1.44
CA LEU A 75 14.31 -0.43 1.60
C LEU A 75 13.49 0.06 2.80
N GLU A 76 14.13 0.54 3.86
CA GLU A 76 13.45 1.06 5.05
C GLU A 76 12.62 2.32 4.71
N HIS A 77 13.15 3.21 3.88
CA HIS A 77 12.40 4.38 3.43
C HIS A 77 11.15 3.96 2.65
N VAL A 78 11.27 2.97 1.76
CA VAL A 78 10.14 2.43 1.00
C VAL A 78 9.08 1.84 1.92
N GLN A 79 9.49 1.05 2.92
CA GLN A 79 8.58 0.46 3.90
C GLN A 79 7.85 1.54 4.71
N LYS A 80 8.56 2.55 5.22
CA LYS A 80 7.95 3.71 5.90
C LYS A 80 6.95 4.45 4.99
N THR A 81 7.30 4.66 3.71
CA THR A 81 6.39 5.27 2.73
C THR A 81 5.13 4.41 2.53
N PHE A 82 5.28 3.09 2.42
CA PHE A 82 4.15 2.18 2.28
C PHE A 82 3.26 2.13 3.51
N GLU A 83 3.82 2.12 4.70
CA GLU A 83 3.06 2.22 5.94
C GLU A 83 2.25 3.52 5.94
N ARG A 84 2.87 4.66 5.60
CA ARG A 84 2.14 5.93 5.50
C ARG A 84 1.04 5.93 4.44
N LEU A 85 1.27 5.30 3.29
CA LEU A 85 0.35 5.33 2.15
C LEU A 85 -0.80 4.32 2.24
N TYR A 86 -0.54 3.15 2.80
CA TYR A 86 -1.47 2.02 2.79
C TYR A 86 -2.05 1.70 4.17
N THR A 87 -1.59 2.35 5.24
CA THR A 87 -2.25 2.23 6.54
C THR A 87 -3.58 2.97 6.50
N SER A 88 -4.67 2.25 6.80
CA SER A 88 -6.01 2.84 6.81
C SER A 88 -6.22 3.73 8.03
N THR A 89 -6.94 4.85 7.84
CA THR A 89 -7.33 5.75 8.94
C THR A 89 -8.14 5.03 10.02
N ARG A 90 -8.96 4.05 9.64
CA ARG A 90 -9.72 3.21 10.59
C ARG A 90 -8.78 2.42 11.50
N THR A 91 -7.74 1.80 10.94
CA THR A 91 -6.75 1.06 11.73
C THR A 91 -5.99 1.99 12.67
N ILE A 92 -5.59 3.18 12.21
CA ILE A 92 -4.92 4.18 13.05
C ILE A 92 -5.84 4.64 14.18
N PHE A 93 -7.10 4.93 13.85
CA PHE A 93 -8.11 5.34 14.82
C PHE A 93 -8.31 4.29 15.91
N ILE A 94 -8.55 3.02 15.53
CA ILE A 94 -8.75 1.91 16.48
C ILE A 94 -7.53 1.69 17.37
N ARG A 95 -6.31 1.82 16.84
CA ARG A 95 -5.08 1.71 17.62
C ARG A 95 -4.97 2.79 18.70
N ASN A 96 -5.39 4.01 18.38
CA ASN A 96 -5.26 5.20 19.23
C ASN A 96 -6.46 5.42 20.18
N LEU A 97 -7.43 4.51 20.24
CA LEU A 97 -8.56 4.61 21.17
C LEU A 97 -8.12 4.49 22.63
N ASN A 98 -8.82 5.22 23.51
CA ASN A 98 -8.63 5.06 24.94
C ASN A 98 -9.17 3.68 25.43
N PRO A 99 -8.74 3.20 26.62
CA PRO A 99 -9.15 1.88 27.10
C PRO A 99 -10.67 1.70 27.22
N THR A 100 -11.41 2.73 27.61
CA THR A 100 -12.87 2.68 27.73
C THR A 100 -13.56 2.56 26.37
N GLN A 101 -13.12 3.34 25.38
CA GLN A 101 -13.59 3.28 24.00
C GLN A 101 -13.29 1.93 23.35
N ARG A 102 -12.12 1.35 23.65
CA ARG A 102 -11.77 0.00 23.19
C ARG A 102 -12.72 -1.06 23.76
N LYS A 103 -13.05 -1.00 25.06
CA LYS A 103 -14.03 -1.91 25.67
C LYS A 103 -15.40 -1.84 25.02
N VAL A 104 -15.83 -0.66 24.57
CA VAL A 104 -17.11 -0.50 23.83
C VAL A 104 -17.06 -1.28 22.52
N LEU A 105 -15.95 -1.18 21.76
CA LEU A 105 -15.80 -1.95 20.51
C LEU A 105 -15.68 -3.45 20.76
N GLU A 106 -15.02 -3.88 21.82
CA GLU A 106 -14.95 -5.28 22.23
C GLU A 106 -16.35 -5.83 22.57
N ALA A 107 -17.15 -5.08 23.34
CA ALA A 107 -18.53 -5.47 23.64
C ALA A 107 -19.40 -5.58 22.39
N ILE A 108 -19.27 -4.65 21.43
CA ILE A 108 -19.96 -4.73 20.14
C ILE A 108 -19.49 -5.95 19.33
N GLN A 109 -18.19 -6.24 19.33
CA GLN A 109 -17.64 -7.40 18.65
C GLN A 109 -18.18 -8.72 19.26
N ASP A 110 -18.29 -8.79 20.58
CA ASP A 110 -18.87 -9.94 21.29
C ASP A 110 -20.35 -10.12 20.95
N GLU A 111 -21.13 -9.04 20.92
CA GLU A 111 -22.54 -9.07 20.52
C GLU A 111 -22.71 -9.57 19.07
N LEU A 112 -21.91 -9.04 18.14
CA LEU A 112 -21.93 -9.47 16.73
C LEU A 112 -21.51 -10.93 16.55
N SER A 113 -20.54 -11.39 17.34
CA SER A 113 -20.08 -12.79 17.31
C SER A 113 -21.14 -13.74 17.88
N TYR A 114 -21.86 -13.30 18.90
CA TYR A 114 -22.95 -14.04 19.51
C TYR A 114 -24.21 -14.12 18.60
N GLY A 115 -24.52 -13.04 17.88
CA GLY A 115 -25.64 -12.98 16.93
C GLY A 115 -25.52 -13.96 15.75
N LYS A 116 -24.30 -14.16 15.23
CA LYS A 116 -24.03 -15.14 14.15
C LYS A 116 -24.37 -16.59 14.51
N GLY A 117 -24.34 -16.95 15.80
CA GLY A 117 -24.73 -18.30 16.25
C GLY A 117 -26.24 -18.57 16.19
N ARG A 118 -27.07 -17.52 16.25
CA ARG A 118 -28.54 -17.66 16.24
C ARG A 118 -29.12 -17.79 14.85
N GLU A 119 -28.62 -17.05 13.86
CA GLU A 119 -29.13 -17.15 12.48
C GLU A 119 -28.93 -18.56 11.87
N ILE A 120 -27.89 -19.29 12.26
CA ILE A 120 -27.60 -20.65 11.76
C ILE A 120 -28.53 -21.70 12.40
N THR A 121 -29.09 -21.42 13.58
CA THR A 121 -29.93 -22.39 14.30
C THR A 121 -31.39 -22.32 13.85
N THR A 122 -31.88 -21.15 13.41
CA THR A 122 -33.29 -21.00 12.97
C THR A 122 -33.58 -21.57 11.58
N ILE A 123 -32.56 -21.85 10.76
CA ILE A 123 -32.71 -22.42 9.41
C ILE A 123 -32.71 -23.96 9.35
N ASN A 124 -32.51 -24.65 10.48
CA ASN A 124 -32.50 -26.12 10.56
C ASN A 124 -33.58 -26.67 11.50
N ALA A 125 -34.61 -25.88 11.80
CA ALA A 125 -35.74 -26.27 12.64
C ALA A 125 -37.06 -26.13 11.87
N ASP A 126 -37.14 -26.80 10.72
CA ASP A 126 -38.39 -27.15 10.01
C ASP A 126 -38.29 -28.59 9.51
#